data_AF-A0A4Q5SXC5-F1
#
_entry.id   AF-A0A4Q5SXC5-F1
#
_cell.length_a   1.000
_cell.length_b   1.000
_cell.length_c   1.000
_cell.angle_alpha   90.00
_cell.angle_beta   90.00
_cell.angle_gamma   90.00
#
_symmetry.space_group_name_H-M   'P 1'
#
loop_
_entity.id
_entity.type
_entity.pdbx_description
1 polymer ?
#
loop_
_entity_poly.entity_id
_entity_poly.type
_entity_poly.pdbx_seq_one_letter_code
_entity_poly.pdbx_strand_id
1 'polypeptide(L)' 'MENRERHELEKLYVHATQNYLRQLREGEGEQRLADQKAKVLQLSRMLDQRGASTDPSASMLRRHS' A
#
# COMPACT_ATOMS: atom_id res chain seq x y z
N MET A 1 0.68 20.35 8.41
CA MET A 1 1.11 19.23 9.30
C MET A 1 1.30 17.98 8.45
N GLU A 2 2.09 18.02 7.36
CA GLU A 2 1.88 17.08 6.24
C GLU A 2 2.93 15.96 6.08
N ASN A 3 4.21 16.21 6.39
CA ASN A 3 5.25 15.22 6.11
C ASN A 3 5.29 14.05 7.10
N ARG A 4 5.00 14.31 8.38
CA ARG A 4 5.03 13.29 9.43
C ARG A 4 3.92 12.26 9.25
N GLU A 5 2.69 12.70 8.94
CA GLU A 5 1.56 11.80 8.72
C GLU A 5 1.74 10.94 7.47
N ARG A 6 2.26 11.53 6.37
CA ARG A 6 2.58 10.79 5.16
C ARG A 6 3.63 9.71 5.43
N HIS A 7 4.70 10.06 6.16
CA HIS A 7 5.76 9.12 6.49
C HIS A 7 5.27 7.96 7.37
N GLU A 8 4.39 8.23 8.34
CA GLU A 8 3.76 7.16 9.13
C GLU A 8 2.86 6.27 8.27
N LEU A 9 2.12 6.85 7.33
CA LEU A 9 1.30 6.08 6.39
C LEU A 9 2.15 5.21 5.44
N GLU A 10 3.30 5.71 4.99
CA GLU A 10 4.26 4.94 4.18
C GLU A 10 4.82 3.75 4.96
N LYS A 11 5.19 3.95 6.23
CA LYS A 11 5.64 2.85 7.11
C LYS A 11 4.56 1.77 7.26
N LEU A 12 3.31 2.18 7.48
CA LEU A 12 2.19 1.25 7.60
C LEU A 12 1.97 0.46 6.30
N TYR A 13 2.04 1.13 5.15
CA TYR A 13 1.93 0.50 3.84
C TYR A 13 3.04 -0.54 3.61
N VAL A 14 4.30 -0.18 3.87
CA VAL A 14 5.45 -1.08 3.71
C VAL A 14 5.31 -2.29 4.62
N HIS A 15 4.99 -2.09 5.89
CA HIS A 15 4.82 -3.18 6.85
C HIS A 15 3.65 -4.11 6.48
N ALA A 16 2.51 -3.55 6.06
CA ALA A 16 1.38 -4.36 5.59
C ALA A 16 1.74 -5.20 4.35
N THR A 17 2.49 -4.61 3.41
CA THR A 17 2.94 -5.29 2.20
C THR A 17 3.92 -6.43 2.52
N GLN A 18 4.89 -6.18 3.40
CA GLN A 18 5.83 -7.21 3.84
C GLN A 18 5.12 -8.39 4.51
N ASN A 19 4.14 -8.11 5.37
CA ASN A 19 3.33 -9.15 6.00
C ASN A 19 2.55 -9.94 4.96
N TYR A 20 1.84 -9.28 4.04
CA TYR A 20 1.12 -9.96 2.96
C TYR A 20 2.03 -10.89 2.15
N LEU A 21 3.23 -10.43 1.75
CA LEU A 21 4.20 -11.23 0.99
C LEU A 21 4.80 -12.38 1.81
N ARG A 22 4.94 -12.22 3.13
CA ARG A 22 5.36 -13.31 4.02
C ARG A 22 4.27 -14.38 4.07
N GLN A 23 3.03 -13.99 4.35
CA GLN A 23 1.88 -14.90 4.42
C GLN A 23 1.64 -15.64 3.09
N LEU A 24 1.83 -14.95 1.97
CA LEU A 24 1.74 -15.56 0.64
C LEU A 24 2.82 -16.62 0.42
N ARG A 25 4.03 -16.42 0.95
CA ARG A 25 5.11 -17.41 0.91
C ARG A 25 4.90 -18.58 1.87
N GLU A 26 4.27 -18.32 3.01
CA GLU A 26 3.94 -19.34 4.02
C GLU A 26 2.70 -20.17 3.63
N GLY A 27 2.03 -19.84 2.52
CA GLY A 27 0.85 -20.57 2.05
C GLY A 27 -0.38 -20.32 2.91
N GLU A 28 -0.52 -19.12 3.47
CA GLU A 28 -1.65 -18.77 4.32
C GLU A 28 -2.98 -18.85 3.55
N GLY A 29 -4.07 -19.11 4.28
CA GLY A 29 -5.38 -19.33 3.68
C GLY A 29 -5.86 -18.18 2.81
N GLU A 30 -6.53 -18.51 1.71
CA GLU A 30 -7.01 -17.56 0.69
C GLU A 30 -7.80 -16.39 1.28
N GLN A 31 -8.68 -16.66 2.25
CA GLN A 31 -9.46 -15.62 2.92
C GLN A 31 -8.56 -14.59 3.63
N ARG A 32 -7.54 -15.06 4.36
CA ARG A 32 -6.61 -14.15 5.05
C ARG A 32 -5.75 -13.35 4.07
N LEU A 33 -5.33 -13.98 2.97
CA LEU A 33 -4.62 -13.28 1.90
C LEU A 33 -5.50 -12.21 1.24
N ALA A 34 -6.80 -12.48 1.05
CA ALA A 34 -7.75 -11.50 0.52
C ALA A 34 -7.89 -10.29 1.47
N ASP A 35 -8.02 -10.53 2.77
CA ASP A 35 -8.13 -9.47 3.78
C ASP A 35 -6.86 -8.61 3.84
N GLN A 36 -5.68 -9.24 3.82
CA GLN A 36 -4.41 -8.49 3.76
C GLN A 36 -4.25 -7.69 2.47
N LYS A 37 -4.62 -8.28 1.33
CA LYS A 37 -4.60 -7.59 0.04
C LYS A 37 -5.50 -6.35 0.07
N ALA A 38 -6.70 -6.47 0.62
CA ALA A 38 -7.62 -5.33 0.77
C ALA A 38 -6.99 -4.21 1.62
N LYS A 39 -6.33 -4.57 2.73
CA LYS A 39 -5.62 -3.63 3.60
C LYS A 39 -4.47 -2.90 2.88
N VAL A 40 -3.65 -3.64 2.13
CA VAL A 40 -2.55 -3.05 1.33
C VAL A 40 -3.08 -2.07 0.29
N LEU A 41 -4.15 -2.44 -0.42
CA LEU A 41 -4.78 -1.59 -1.42
C LEU A 41 -5.39 -0.32 -0.80
N GLN A 42 -6.01 -0.43 0.38
CA GLN A 42 -6.54 0.73 1.09
C GLN A 42 -5.42 1.72 1.46
N LEU A 43 -4.31 1.23 2.01
CA LEU A 43 -3.15 2.06 2.38
C LEU A 43 -2.53 2.74 1.15
N SER A 44 -2.43 2.01 0.02
CA SER A 44 -1.98 2.58 -1.25
C SER A 44 -2.89 3.72 -1.72
N ARG A 45 -4.22 3.56 -1.66
CA ARG A 45 -5.17 4.63 -2.03
C ARG A 45 -5.04 5.85 -1.12
N MET A 46 -4.84 5.65 0.18
CA MET A 46 -4.64 6.76 1.13
C MET A 46 -3.35 7.53 0.84
N LEU A 47 -2.28 6.83 0.43
CA LEU A 47 -1.02 7.45 0.01
C LEU A 47 -1.21 8.24 -1.29
N ASP A 48 -1.90 7.68 -2.28
CA ASP A 48 -2.16 8.36 -3.55
C ASP A 48 -3.03 9.62 -3.35
N GLN A 49 -4.08 9.53 -2.54
CA GLN A 49 -4.96 10.68 -2.22
C GLN A 49 -4.22 11.80 -1.50
N ARG A 50 -3.26 11.46 -0.63
CA ARG A 50 -2.41 12.43 0.08
C ARG A 50 -1.19 12.89 -0.72
N GLY A 51 -0.85 12.17 -1.80
CA GLY A 51 0.29 12.43 -2.68
C GLY A 51 -0.02 13.21 -3.95
N ALA A 52 -1.30 13.32 -4.34
CA ALA A 52 -1.75 14.02 -5.55
C ALA A 52 -1.34 15.50 -5.61
N SER A 53 -0.92 16.10 -4.50
CA SER A 53 -0.40 17.47 -4.44
C SER A 53 1.11 17.59 -4.71
N THR A 54 1.88 16.50 -4.83
CA THR A 54 3.35 16.58 -4.89
C THR A 54 4.08 15.75 -5.94
N ASP A 55 3.49 14.76 -6.63
CA ASP A 55 4.21 14.13 -7.75
C ASP A 55 3.30 13.39 -8.77
N PRO A 56 3.10 13.93 -9.99
CA PRO A 56 2.33 13.24 -11.05
C PRO A 56 3.05 12.01 -11.63
N SER A 57 4.31 11.76 -11.29
CA SER A 57 5.12 10.67 -11.88
C SER A 57 4.73 9.28 -11.37
N ALA A 58 4.17 9.16 -10.16
CA ALA A 58 3.68 7.89 -9.62
C ALA A 58 2.44 7.36 -10.38
N SER A 59 1.71 8.25 -11.06
CA SER A 59 0.51 7.90 -11.82
C SER A 59 0.84 7.21 -13.16
N MET A 60 2.02 7.45 -13.72
CA MET A 60 2.39 6.88 -15.03
C MET A 60 2.80 5.41 -14.99
N LEU A 61 3.28 4.90 -13.85
CA LEU A 61 3.69 3.49 -13.73
C LEU A 61 2.51 2.50 -13.67
N ARG A 62 1.31 2.95 -13.30
CA ARG A 62 0.11 2.08 -13.21
C ARG A 62 -0.76 2.07 -14.46
N ARG A 63 -0.43 2.86 -15.49
CA ARG A 63 -1.27 3.00 -16.70
C ARG A 63 -0.86 2.07 -17.85
N HIS A 64 0.20 1.29 -17.66
CA HIS A 64 0.65 0.24 -18.57
C HIS A 64 0.56 -1.14 -17.90
N SER A 65 -0.65 -1.69 -17.81
CA SER A 65 -0.91 -3.11 -17.57
C SER A 65 -2.33 -3.44 -18.00
#